data_AF-A0A9X5XVH0-F1
#
_entry.id   AF-A0A9X5XVH0-F1
#
_cell.length_a   1.000
_cell.length_b   1.000
_cell.length_c   1.000
_cell.angle_alpha   90.00
_cell.angle_beta   90.00
_cell.angle_gamma   90.00
#
_symmetry.space_group_name_H-M   'P 1'
#
loop_
_entity.id
_entity.type
_entity.pdbx_description
1 polymer ?
#
loop_
_entity_poly.entity_id
_entity_poly.type
_entity_poly.pdbx_seq_one_letter_code
_entity_poly.pdbx_strand_id
1 'polypeptide(L)'
;MTEHNQNDVLHHQTSEVIDSDNQESRLMAMLIYLLSLFSGFIGPLIIWIIKHKESRFVNKAGKNYLNYVISYTIWTIIILVVMLVPFFIGLSMGTDTSMTVGFIIYIIGFIIMMVLALVSFIFTIIACVKYYNGNEYLIPLSIRFFK
;
A
#
# COMPACT_ATOMS: atom_id res chain seq x y z
N MET A 1 4.41 44.48 -30.37
CA MET A 1 3.36 44.44 -29.33
C MET A 1 2.56 43.13 -29.36
N THR A 2 2.34 42.51 -30.53
CA THR A 2 1.65 41.22 -30.67
C THR A 2 2.45 40.01 -30.18
N GLU A 3 3.78 39.97 -30.39
CA GLU A 3 4.64 38.85 -29.93
C GLU A 3 4.74 38.73 -28.40
N HIS A 4 4.76 39.85 -27.67
CA HIS A 4 4.80 39.85 -26.20
C HIS A 4 3.52 39.24 -25.60
N ASN A 5 2.36 39.62 -26.11
CA ASN A 5 1.06 39.07 -25.69
C ASN A 5 0.96 37.57 -26.01
N GLN A 6 1.49 37.13 -27.16
CA GLN A 6 1.51 35.71 -27.51
C GLN A 6 2.39 34.91 -26.54
N ASN A 7 3.58 35.41 -26.19
CA ASN A 7 4.43 34.74 -25.20
C ASN A 7 3.76 34.62 -23.82
N ASP A 8 3.03 35.65 -23.38
CA ASP A 8 2.30 35.61 -22.10
C ASP A 8 1.18 34.54 -22.11
N VAL A 9 0.46 34.41 -23.23
CA VAL A 9 -0.55 33.35 -23.42
C VAL A 9 0.08 31.96 -23.43
N LEU A 10 1.22 31.79 -24.11
CA LEU A 10 1.95 30.52 -24.18
C LEU A 10 2.49 30.11 -22.79
N HIS A 11 3.01 31.06 -22.02
CA HIS A 11 3.46 30.82 -20.65
C HIS A 11 2.31 30.46 -19.71
N HIS A 12 1.17 31.14 -19.80
CA HIS A 12 -0.01 30.82 -19.01
C HIS A 12 -0.54 29.42 -19.35
N GLN A 13 -0.71 29.11 -20.62
CA GLN A 13 -1.23 27.82 -21.07
C GLN A 13 -0.28 26.67 -20.72
N THR A 14 1.03 26.86 -20.87
CA THR A 14 2.03 25.86 -20.45
C THR A 14 1.98 25.62 -18.95
N SER A 15 1.83 26.68 -18.14
CA SER A 15 1.74 26.57 -16.68
C SER A 15 0.47 25.83 -16.23
N GLU A 16 -0.66 26.08 -16.89
CA GLU A 16 -1.94 25.41 -16.62
C GLU A 16 -1.90 23.90 -16.97
N VAL A 17 -1.28 23.54 -18.10
CA VAL A 17 -1.08 22.13 -18.50
C VAL A 17 -0.16 21.41 -17.49
N ILE A 18 0.92 22.06 -17.04
CA ILE A 18 1.83 21.46 -16.06
C ILE A 18 1.13 21.27 -14.70
N ASP A 19 0.32 22.23 -14.25
CA ASP A 19 -0.40 22.11 -12.98
C ASP A 19 -1.46 21.00 -13.03
N SER A 20 -2.21 20.91 -14.13
CA SER A 20 -3.21 19.84 -14.32
C SER A 20 -2.59 18.44 -14.37
N ASP A 21 -1.48 18.24 -15.09
CA ASP A 21 -0.78 16.93 -15.14
C ASP A 21 -0.21 16.53 -13.77
N ASN A 22 0.33 17.49 -13.02
CA ASN A 22 0.78 17.28 -11.64
C ASN A 22 -0.37 16.90 -10.71
N GLN A 23 -1.50 17.60 -10.81
CA GLN A 23 -2.70 17.31 -10.03
C GLN A 23 -3.25 15.92 -10.38
N GLU A 24 -3.37 15.58 -11.66
CA GLU A 24 -3.83 14.26 -12.10
C GLU A 24 -2.91 13.15 -11.57
N SER A 25 -1.60 13.33 -11.70
CA SER A 25 -0.60 12.39 -11.15
C SER A 25 -0.77 12.16 -9.65
N ARG A 26 -1.05 13.23 -8.87
CA ARG A 26 -1.29 13.15 -7.43
C ARG A 26 -2.59 12.41 -7.11
N LEU A 27 -3.65 12.71 -7.84
CA LEU A 27 -4.95 12.05 -7.70
C LEU A 27 -4.83 10.54 -8.01
N MET A 28 -4.18 10.18 -9.11
CA MET A 28 -3.96 8.78 -9.49
C MET A 28 -3.11 8.04 -8.44
N ALA A 29 -2.06 8.67 -7.93
CA ALA A 29 -1.22 8.07 -6.89
C ALA A 29 -1.96 7.86 -5.56
N MET A 30 -2.79 8.81 -5.12
CA MET A 30 -3.61 8.59 -3.92
C MET A 30 -4.69 7.54 -4.15
N LEU A 31 -5.26 7.47 -5.36
CA LEU A 31 -6.31 6.51 -5.72
C LEU A 31 -5.82 5.06 -5.62
N ILE A 32 -4.54 4.80 -5.91
CA ILE A 32 -3.91 3.49 -5.65
C ILE A 32 -4.11 3.07 -4.18
N TYR A 33 -3.90 3.98 -3.22
CA TYR A 33 -4.07 3.64 -1.80
C TYR A 33 -5.54 3.66 -1.36
N LEU A 34 -6.34 4.59 -1.89
CA LEU A 34 -7.76 4.71 -1.54
C LEU A 34 -8.58 3.51 -2.05
N LEU A 35 -8.37 3.10 -3.31
CA LEU A 35 -9.06 1.93 -3.87
C LEU A 35 -8.63 0.64 -3.17
N SER A 36 -7.44 0.60 -2.57
CA SER A 36 -6.96 -0.59 -1.87
C SER A 36 -7.90 -0.99 -0.72
N LEU A 37 -8.51 0.00 -0.06
CA LEU A 37 -9.42 -0.23 1.06
C LEU A 37 -10.71 -0.96 0.66
N PHE A 38 -11.21 -0.72 -0.56
CA PHE A 38 -12.49 -1.26 -1.02
C PHE A 38 -12.36 -2.43 -1.99
N SER A 39 -11.32 -2.40 -2.84
CA SER A 39 -11.10 -3.39 -3.90
C SER A 39 -9.98 -4.39 -3.59
N GLY A 40 -9.39 -4.29 -2.39
CA GLY A 40 -8.24 -5.10 -1.99
C GLY A 40 -7.01 -4.73 -2.82
N PHE A 41 -6.47 -5.67 -3.58
CA PHE A 41 -5.24 -5.44 -4.36
C PHE A 41 -5.50 -5.19 -5.86
N ILE A 42 -6.70 -5.47 -6.37
CA ILE A 42 -7.01 -5.43 -7.80
C ILE A 42 -7.16 -4.00 -8.33
N GLY A 43 -7.97 -3.16 -7.69
CA GLY A 43 -8.18 -1.77 -8.13
C GLY A 43 -6.89 -0.95 -8.23
N PRO A 44 -6.02 -0.98 -7.19
CA PRO A 44 -4.72 -0.30 -7.22
C PRO A 44 -3.81 -0.79 -8.36
N LEU A 45 -3.83 -2.10 -8.65
CA LEU A 45 -3.06 -2.69 -9.75
C LEU A 45 -3.54 -2.21 -11.12
N ILE A 46 -4.86 -2.13 -11.33
CA ILE A 46 -5.44 -1.64 -12.59
C ILE A 46 -4.98 -0.21 -12.86
N ILE A 47 -5.08 0.68 -11.86
CA ILE A 47 -4.65 2.08 -11.98
C ILE A 47 -3.16 2.15 -12.30
N TRP A 48 -2.33 1.40 -11.56
CA TRP A 48 -0.90 1.39 -11.81
C TRP A 48 -0.55 0.90 -13.22
N ILE A 49 -1.14 -0.20 -13.69
CA ILE A 49 -0.85 -0.73 -15.04
C ILE A 49 -1.24 0.26 -16.13
N ILE A 50 -2.32 1.03 -15.96
CA ILE A 50 -2.72 2.03 -16.96
C ILE A 50 -1.79 3.24 -16.91
N LYS A 51 -1.54 3.80 -15.72
CA LYS A 51 -0.88 5.10 -15.56
C LYS A 51 0.65 5.05 -15.37
N HIS A 52 1.25 3.89 -15.13
CA HIS A 52 2.69 3.81 -14.82
C HIS A 52 3.62 4.32 -15.93
N LYS A 53 3.18 4.31 -17.20
CA LYS A 53 3.98 4.81 -18.33
C LYS A 53 3.89 6.32 -18.52
N GLU A 54 2.79 6.90 -18.05
CA GLU A 54 2.48 8.32 -18.25
C GLU A 54 3.14 9.19 -17.17
N SER A 55 3.17 8.72 -15.92
CA SER A 55 3.70 9.50 -14.79
C SER A 55 4.72 8.72 -13.97
N ARG A 56 5.94 9.29 -13.85
CA ARG A 56 6.98 8.75 -12.94
C ARG A 56 6.52 8.74 -11.48
N PHE A 57 5.71 9.71 -11.07
CA PHE A 57 5.18 9.80 -9.71
C PHE A 57 4.21 8.65 -9.42
N VAL A 58 3.26 8.40 -10.33
CA VAL A 58 2.30 7.29 -10.23
C VAL A 58 3.01 5.93 -10.29
N ASN A 59 4.03 5.80 -11.14
CA ASN A 59 4.82 4.57 -11.21
C ASN A 59 5.52 4.27 -9.88
N LYS A 60 6.15 5.26 -9.24
CA LYS A 60 6.75 5.11 -7.91
C LYS A 60 5.70 4.78 -6.85
N ALA A 61 4.56 5.46 -6.87
CA ALA A 61 3.45 5.19 -5.95
C ALA A 61 2.98 3.73 -6.03
N GLY A 62 2.79 3.21 -7.25
CA GLY A 62 2.37 1.82 -7.45
C GLY A 62 3.47 0.81 -7.11
N LYS A 63 4.75 1.09 -7.38
CA LYS A 63 5.86 0.24 -6.91
C LYS A 63 5.95 0.20 -5.38
N ASN A 64 5.80 1.33 -4.71
CA ASN A 64 5.78 1.40 -3.24
C ASN A 64 4.58 0.64 -2.66
N TYR A 65 3.41 0.78 -3.29
CA TYR A 65 2.22 0.04 -2.93
C TYR A 65 2.41 -1.48 -3.10
N LEU A 66 3.00 -1.92 -4.21
CA LEU A 66 3.31 -3.33 -4.43
C LEU A 66 4.30 -3.88 -3.41
N ASN A 67 5.37 -3.14 -3.13
CA ASN A 67 6.32 -3.50 -2.08
C ASN A 67 5.60 -3.66 -0.73
N TYR A 68 4.68 -2.76 -0.41
CA TYR A 68 3.83 -2.84 0.78
C TYR A 68 2.96 -4.09 0.80
N VAL A 69 2.16 -4.35 -0.24
CA VAL A 69 1.27 -5.53 -0.31
C VAL A 69 2.08 -6.81 -0.15
N ILE A 70 3.15 -6.98 -0.95
CA ILE A 70 3.98 -8.18 -0.92
C ILE A 70 4.58 -8.39 0.47
N SER A 71 5.10 -7.32 1.10
CA SER A 71 5.73 -7.43 2.42
C SER A 71 4.74 -7.80 3.50
N TYR A 72 3.58 -7.15 3.53
CA TYR A 72 2.54 -7.47 4.51
C TYR A 72 1.97 -8.87 4.29
N THR A 73 1.85 -9.33 3.04
CA THR A 73 1.51 -10.73 2.75
C THR A 73 2.57 -11.71 3.26
N ILE A 74 3.86 -11.39 3.16
CA ILE A 74 4.93 -12.24 3.73
C ILE A 74 4.80 -12.29 5.25
N TRP A 75 4.62 -11.14 5.91
CA TRP A 75 4.44 -11.09 7.37
C TRP A 75 3.24 -11.92 7.83
N THR A 76 2.09 -11.85 7.13
CA THR A 76 0.91 -12.66 7.48
C THR A 76 1.15 -14.14 7.28
N ILE A 77 1.86 -14.55 6.21
CA ILE A 77 2.24 -15.96 5.98
C ILE A 77 3.17 -16.47 7.09
N ILE A 78 4.18 -15.68 7.49
CA ILE A 78 5.10 -16.06 8.57
C ILE A 78 4.32 -16.30 9.87
N ILE A 79 3.45 -15.36 10.24
CA ILE A 79 2.61 -15.49 11.45
C ILE A 79 1.69 -16.72 11.37
N LEU A 80 1.10 -16.98 10.20
CA LEU A 80 0.25 -18.15 9.97
C LEU A 80 1.01 -19.46 10.16
N VAL A 81 2.21 -19.58 9.58
CA VAL A 81 3.06 -20.78 9.72
C VAL A 81 3.49 -20.98 11.17
N VAL A 82 3.90 -19.89 11.84
CA VAL A 82 4.29 -19.92 13.27
C VAL A 82 3.13 -20.36 14.15
N MET A 83 1.88 -20.08 13.79
CA MET A 83 0.71 -20.59 14.51
C MET A 83 0.35 -22.04 14.17
N LEU A 84 0.44 -22.43 12.89
CA LEU A 84 0.03 -23.76 12.44
C LEU A 84 0.92 -24.86 13.02
N VAL A 85 2.24 -24.67 13.04
CA VAL A 85 3.20 -25.68 13.53
C VAL A 85 2.92 -26.13 14.97
N PRO A 86 2.86 -25.23 15.99
CA PRO A 86 2.56 -25.62 17.36
C PRO A 86 1.12 -26.10 17.52
N PHE A 87 0.18 -25.62 16.70
CA PHE A 87 -1.20 -26.10 16.72
C PHE A 87 -1.28 -27.58 16.32
N PHE A 88 -0.62 -27.99 15.23
CA PHE A 88 -0.57 -29.39 14.81
C PHE A 88 0.18 -30.28 15.80
N ILE A 89 1.30 -29.81 16.35
CA ILE A 89 2.05 -30.56 17.39
C ILE A 89 1.17 -30.73 18.65
N GLY A 90 0.50 -29.66 19.07
CA GLY A 90 -0.40 -29.66 20.23
C GLY A 90 -1.58 -30.62 20.07
N LEU A 91 -2.13 -30.73 18.85
CA LEU A 91 -3.18 -31.70 18.51
C LEU A 91 -2.66 -33.15 18.51
N SER A 92 -1.44 -33.39 18.02
CA SER A 92 -0.90 -34.75 17.90
C SER A 92 -0.51 -35.36 19.25
N MET A 93 -0.16 -34.56 20.26
CA MET A 93 0.30 -35.05 21.56
C MET A 93 -0.84 -35.62 22.44
N GLY A 94 -2.11 -35.30 22.15
CA GLY A 94 -3.27 -35.91 22.81
C GLY A 94 -3.41 -35.65 24.33
N THR A 95 -2.59 -34.78 24.91
CA THR A 95 -2.64 -34.41 26.33
C THR A 95 -3.54 -33.21 26.57
N ASP A 96 -4.34 -33.21 27.65
CA ASP A 96 -5.25 -32.10 27.97
C ASP A 96 -4.51 -30.75 28.15
N THR A 97 -3.29 -30.80 28.66
CA THR A 97 -2.43 -29.64 28.88
C THR A 97 -1.93 -29.01 27.58
N SER A 98 -1.60 -29.81 26.55
CA SER A 98 -1.12 -29.30 25.26
C SER A 98 -2.20 -28.57 24.47
N MET A 99 -3.47 -29.01 24.59
CA MET A 99 -4.60 -28.36 23.93
C MET A 99 -4.84 -26.95 24.46
N THR A 100 -4.74 -26.77 25.78
CA THR A 100 -4.96 -25.46 26.42
C THR A 100 -3.85 -24.46 26.03
N VAL A 101 -2.59 -24.90 26.02
CA VAL A 101 -1.45 -24.05 25.59
C VAL A 101 -1.56 -23.67 24.11
N GLY A 102 -1.92 -24.61 23.24
CA GLY A 102 -2.13 -24.35 21.81
C GLY A 102 -3.22 -23.30 21.55
N PHE A 103 -4.31 -23.36 22.32
CA PHE A 103 -5.39 -22.37 22.21
C PHE A 103 -4.96 -20.96 22.63
N ILE A 104 -4.17 -20.83 23.71
CA ILE A 104 -3.62 -19.55 24.16
C ILE A 104 -2.72 -18.94 23.07
N ILE A 105 -1.83 -19.74 22.47
CA ILE A 105 -0.95 -19.30 21.38
C ILE A 105 -1.77 -18.84 20.18
N TYR A 106 -2.83 -19.56 19.83
CA TYR A 106 -3.73 -19.19 18.74
C TYR A 106 -4.44 -17.85 19.00
N ILE A 107 -4.92 -17.60 20.21
CA ILE A 107 -5.51 -16.31 20.60
C ILE A 107 -4.48 -15.18 20.47
N ILE A 108 -3.27 -15.37 21.01
CA ILE A 108 -2.20 -14.38 20.93
C ILE A 108 -1.90 -14.03 19.47
N GLY A 109 -1.76 -15.06 18.64
CA GLY A 109 -1.48 -14.84 17.23
C GLY A 109 -2.65 -14.18 16.48
N PHE A 110 -3.91 -14.49 16.84
CA PHE A 110 -5.08 -13.80 16.30
C PHE A 110 -5.07 -12.29 16.67
N ILE A 111 -4.70 -11.95 17.90
CA ILE A 111 -4.52 -10.57 18.33
C ILE A 111 -3.40 -9.88 17.52
N ILE A 112 -2.26 -10.55 17.31
CA ILE A 112 -1.16 -10.01 16.49
C ILE A 112 -1.62 -9.72 15.05
N MET A 113 -2.42 -10.60 14.45
CA MET A 113 -2.98 -10.40 13.11
C MET A 113 -3.93 -9.19 13.06
N MET A 114 -4.78 -9.01 14.07
CA MET A 114 -5.64 -7.82 14.19
C MET A 114 -4.82 -6.53 14.31
N VAL A 115 -3.76 -6.53 15.13
CA VAL A 115 -2.85 -5.38 15.28
C VAL A 115 -2.15 -5.08 13.96
N LEU A 116 -1.64 -6.10 13.25
CA LEU A 116 -1.00 -5.92 11.95
C LEU A 116 -1.96 -5.33 10.91
N ALA A 117 -3.22 -5.80 10.88
CA ALA A 117 -4.27 -5.27 10.01
C ALA A 117 -4.62 -3.81 10.34
N LEU A 118 -4.67 -3.46 11.62
CA LEU A 118 -4.92 -2.08 12.04
C LEU A 118 -3.76 -1.15 11.64
N VAL A 119 -2.51 -1.59 11.85
CA VAL A 119 -1.31 -0.85 11.45
C VAL A 119 -1.27 -0.66 9.93
N SER A 120 -1.57 -1.71 9.15
CA SER A 120 -1.61 -1.65 7.68
C SER A 120 -2.69 -0.68 7.18
N PHE A 121 -3.87 -0.69 7.82
CA PHE A 121 -4.94 0.26 7.56
C PHE A 121 -4.50 1.71 7.82
N ILE A 122 -3.92 2.00 9.00
CA ILE A 122 -3.44 3.34 9.35
C ILE A 122 -2.40 3.83 8.35
N PHE A 123 -1.42 3.00 7.99
CA PHE A 123 -0.39 3.39 7.03
C PHE A 123 -0.94 3.60 5.61
N THR A 124 -1.98 2.89 5.22
CA THR A 124 -2.67 3.10 3.94
C THR A 124 -3.34 4.48 3.90
N ILE A 125 -3.98 4.90 4.99
CA ILE A 125 -4.56 6.25 5.11
C ILE A 125 -3.47 7.33 5.05
N ILE A 126 -2.37 7.16 5.79
CA ILE A 126 -1.24 8.10 5.76
C ILE A 126 -0.63 8.19 4.36
N ALA A 127 -0.49 7.05 3.66
CA ALA A 127 -0.02 7.02 2.28
C ALA A 127 -0.94 7.83 1.36
N CYS A 128 -2.26 7.60 1.45
CA CYS A 128 -3.25 8.33 0.67
C CYS A 128 -3.12 9.85 0.84
N VAL A 129 -3.08 10.33 2.10
CA VAL A 129 -2.95 11.76 2.40
C VAL A 129 -1.62 12.32 1.90
N LYS A 130 -0.52 11.57 2.07
CA LYS A 130 0.81 12.05 1.68
C LYS A 130 0.97 12.15 0.16
N TYR A 131 0.43 11.17 -0.59
CA TYR A 131 0.41 11.20 -2.06
C TYR A 131 -0.52 12.29 -2.60
N TYR A 132 -1.65 12.57 -1.94
CA TYR A 132 -2.50 13.71 -2.27
C TYR A 132 -1.71 15.03 -2.16
N ASN A 133 -0.85 15.18 -1.16
CA ASN A 133 0.02 16.35 -1.00
C ASN A 133 1.23 16.38 -1.95
N GLY A 134 1.36 15.41 -2.87
CA GLY A 134 2.49 15.32 -3.80
C GLY A 134 3.78 14.79 -3.18
N ASN A 135 3.72 14.28 -1.94
CA ASN A 135 4.88 13.74 -1.26
C ASN A 135 4.92 12.21 -1.40
N GLU A 136 6.12 11.67 -1.67
CA GLU A 136 6.32 10.23 -1.70
C GLU A 136 6.26 9.64 -0.27
N TYR A 137 5.57 8.51 -0.11
CA TYR A 137 5.52 7.77 1.14
C TYR A 137 6.00 6.34 0.95
N LEU A 138 6.85 5.90 1.87
CA LEU A 138 7.27 4.52 1.98
C LEU A 138 6.61 3.97 3.24
N ILE A 139 5.74 2.99 3.06
CA ILE A 139 5.04 2.37 4.19
C ILE A 139 6.08 1.62 5.04
N PRO A 140 6.15 1.87 6.37
CA PRO A 140 7.02 1.12 7.25
C PRO A 140 6.75 -0.39 7.17
N LEU A 141 7.76 -1.21 7.44
CA LEU A 141 7.70 -2.68 7.31
C LEU A 141 7.51 -3.19 5.86
N SER A 142 7.58 -2.32 4.85
CA SER A 142 7.69 -2.72 3.45
C SER A 142 9.15 -2.96 3.02
N ILE A 143 9.41 -4.18 2.56
CA ILE A 143 10.65 -4.60 1.91
C ILE A 143 10.61 -4.09 0.47
N ARG A 144 11.70 -3.46 0.04
CA ARG A 144 11.79 -2.82 -1.29
C ARG A 144 12.23 -3.84 -2.34
N PHE A 145 11.25 -4.50 -2.98
CA PHE A 145 11.52 -5.39 -4.12
C PHE A 145 11.74 -4.59 -5.40
N PHE A 146 10.92 -3.58 -5.62
CA PHE A 146 11.01 -2.69 -6.78
C PHE A 146 11.54 -1.32 -6.36
N LYS A 147 12.61 -0.86 -7.01
CA LYS A 147 13.22 0.47 -6.82
C LYS A 147 12.68 1.49 -7.85
#